data_AF-A0A2N5YJL7-F1
#
_entry.id   AF-A0A2N5YJL7-F1
#
_cell.length_a   1.000
_cell.length_b   1.000
_cell.length_c   1.000
_cell.angle_alpha   90.00
_cell.angle_beta   90.00
_cell.angle_gamma   90.00
#
_symmetry.space_group_name_H-M   'P 1'
#
loop_
_entity.id
_entity.type
_entity.pdbx_description
1 polymer ?
#
loop_
_entity_poly.entity_id
_entity_poly.type
_entity_poly.pdbx_seq_one_letter_code
_entity_poly.pdbx_strand_id
1 'polypeptide(L)'
;DGNVGVGFVPLNYNLEVKGDEGMRVAGTYGTGAYGTTTAESAMFFWPAKAAFRAGYTSTGSWSDANVGDYSVAFGNSSIASNVGSFACGYSATASGLGGIAIGQQAEATYNHAVAIGYQAEATGFAAICLGGESNLAEGPYSFVTGTKDTAYGDYSVALTRYAKARGTASVAIGHNSDALGDYSYAMGLNSMAQRIGSYAFGENALADGAYAYAFGQGTYAKAINSFVVGRYNEGIGSSTGWSDTDPLFVIGNGTSDVARNNAVTVLKNGNVGIGISDPDEALEVNGQIKITGGNPLNGKALISDNSGIGSWQDLSLSFDGSNLSMGALSTVDLSSLQDGYEANTDEQTLSFNSGTNNLIISGGNSVDLSALVNDADADNTNEIQDISISGNDLTISNGSTVSLPSIGVSYVNLFEYSLASVTSTMTKMGDVNNFTKVDENSLVEITMTAHLKIGSMTGTAAVFELRVDDTQSSIAPVQTSLKASQIGDDVLVTLTGFFDISAGVHGIDLYCQTWAGTGTGASVNSGNFFGNQIVVKEYYANY
;
A
#
# COMPACT_ATOMS: atom_id res chain seq x y z
N ASP A 1 -83.24 -51.86 -65.44
CA ASP A 1 -81.79 -51.52 -65.54
C ASP A 1 -81.21 -50.89 -64.28
N GLY A 2 -81.89 -50.89 -63.11
CA GLY A 2 -81.28 -50.47 -61.83
C GLY A 2 -80.89 -48.99 -61.72
N ASN A 3 -81.09 -48.20 -62.77
CA ASN A 3 -80.78 -46.78 -62.78
C ASN A 3 -81.85 -46.00 -62.00
N VAL A 4 -81.54 -45.58 -60.78
CA VAL A 4 -82.37 -44.63 -60.00
C VAL A 4 -81.94 -43.22 -60.38
N GLY A 5 -82.71 -42.58 -61.26
CA GLY A 5 -82.63 -41.15 -61.52
C GLY A 5 -83.62 -40.41 -60.66
N VAL A 6 -83.15 -39.52 -59.79
CA VAL A 6 -84.00 -38.48 -59.20
C VAL A 6 -83.67 -37.19 -59.95
N GLY A 7 -84.35 -36.88 -61.05
CA GLY A 7 -84.24 -35.56 -61.69
C GLY A 7 -84.42 -35.45 -63.21
N PHE A 8 -83.59 -36.07 -64.06
CA PHE A 8 -83.59 -35.78 -65.52
C PHE A 8 -83.10 -36.95 -66.41
N VAL A 9 -83.47 -36.92 -67.69
CA VAL A 9 -83.12 -37.87 -68.78
C VAL A 9 -82.35 -37.11 -69.88
N PRO A 10 -81.28 -37.66 -70.48
CA PRO A 10 -80.75 -39.02 -70.31
C PRO A 10 -79.82 -39.19 -69.09
N LEU A 11 -79.83 -40.41 -68.55
CA LEU A 11 -79.04 -40.81 -67.37
C LEU A 11 -77.60 -41.15 -67.79
N ASN A 12 -76.63 -40.35 -67.37
CA ASN A 12 -75.21 -40.53 -67.74
C ASN A 12 -74.38 -41.28 -66.68
N TYR A 13 -74.88 -41.50 -65.45
CA TYR A 13 -74.12 -42.09 -64.34
C TYR A 13 -75.00 -42.94 -63.41
N ASN A 14 -74.44 -44.02 -62.85
CA ASN A 14 -75.11 -44.92 -61.91
C ASN A 14 -74.73 -44.57 -60.46
N LEU A 15 -75.71 -44.28 -59.61
CA LEU A 15 -75.55 -44.29 -58.15
C LEU A 15 -75.67 -45.74 -57.66
N GLU A 16 -74.62 -46.26 -57.04
CA GLU A 16 -74.62 -47.62 -56.48
C GLU A 16 -74.68 -47.54 -54.95
N VAL A 17 -75.76 -48.08 -54.36
CA VAL A 17 -75.90 -48.28 -52.92
C VAL A 17 -76.01 -49.78 -52.69
N LYS A 18 -74.97 -50.38 -52.12
CA LYS A 18 -74.90 -51.83 -51.85
C LYS A 18 -74.89 -52.05 -50.34
N GLY A 19 -75.97 -52.65 -49.81
CA GLY A 19 -76.04 -53.24 -48.45
C GLY A 19 -75.15 -52.59 -47.38
N ASP A 20 -74.18 -53.35 -46.89
CA ASP A 20 -73.15 -53.00 -45.91
C ASP A 20 -71.89 -52.33 -46.50
N GLU A 21 -71.82 -52.15 -47.83
CA GLU A 21 -70.69 -51.59 -48.57
C GLU A 21 -70.77 -50.06 -48.78
N GLY A 22 -71.89 -49.43 -48.38
CA GLY A 22 -72.06 -47.97 -48.42
C GLY A 22 -72.49 -47.39 -49.79
N MET A 23 -72.25 -46.10 -49.98
CA MET A 23 -72.59 -45.34 -51.20
C MET A 23 -71.36 -45.16 -52.09
N ARG A 24 -71.41 -45.66 -53.33
CA ARG A 24 -70.36 -45.52 -54.33
C ARG A 24 -70.80 -44.62 -55.48
N VAL A 25 -70.01 -43.58 -55.74
CA VAL A 25 -70.18 -42.66 -56.87
C VAL A 25 -68.95 -42.81 -57.78
N ALA A 26 -69.16 -43.11 -59.06
CA ALA A 26 -68.09 -43.33 -60.03
C ALA A 26 -68.33 -42.53 -61.33
N GLY A 27 -67.24 -42.20 -62.02
CA GLY A 27 -67.25 -41.60 -63.35
C GLY A 27 -65.85 -41.60 -63.95
N THR A 28 -65.71 -41.07 -65.17
CA THR A 28 -64.44 -41.09 -65.91
C THR A 28 -63.70 -39.76 -65.74
N TYR A 29 -62.46 -39.83 -65.25
CA TYR A 29 -61.57 -38.67 -65.13
C TYR A 29 -61.36 -37.97 -66.48
N GLY A 30 -61.31 -36.64 -66.47
CA GLY A 30 -61.17 -35.79 -67.66
C GLY A 30 -62.45 -35.64 -68.52
N THR A 31 -63.58 -36.23 -68.12
CA THR A 31 -64.83 -36.17 -68.91
C THR A 31 -66.04 -35.80 -68.06
N GLY A 32 -66.99 -35.08 -68.66
CA GLY A 32 -68.27 -34.69 -68.03
C GLY A 32 -68.38 -33.19 -67.75
N ALA A 33 -69.52 -32.60 -68.13
CA ALA A 33 -69.81 -31.19 -67.93
C ALA A 33 -70.02 -30.84 -66.44
N TYR A 34 -69.65 -29.61 -66.06
CA TYR A 34 -69.84 -29.08 -64.71
C TYR A 34 -71.33 -28.77 -64.44
N GLY A 35 -71.82 -29.07 -63.23
CA GLY A 35 -73.26 -29.20 -62.95
C GLY A 35 -73.96 -28.04 -62.25
N THR A 36 -73.35 -27.30 -61.30
CA THR A 36 -74.09 -26.30 -60.49
C THR A 36 -73.28 -25.05 -60.15
N THR A 37 -73.79 -23.86 -60.50
CA THR A 37 -73.20 -22.55 -60.14
C THR A 37 -74.07 -21.76 -59.16
N THR A 38 -75.19 -22.34 -58.73
CA THR A 38 -76.18 -21.71 -57.87
C THR A 38 -75.80 -21.84 -56.40
N ALA A 39 -76.28 -20.90 -55.57
CA ALA A 39 -76.07 -20.98 -54.13
C ALA A 39 -76.95 -22.08 -53.51
N GLU A 40 -76.34 -23.06 -52.83
CA GLU A 40 -77.05 -24.20 -52.25
C GLU A 40 -76.20 -24.94 -51.20
N SER A 41 -76.88 -25.70 -50.34
CA SER A 41 -76.23 -26.75 -49.55
C SER A 41 -76.10 -28.00 -50.43
N ALA A 42 -74.88 -28.45 -50.70
CA ALA A 42 -74.63 -29.57 -51.59
C ALA A 42 -73.45 -30.43 -51.12
N MET A 43 -73.51 -31.70 -51.53
CA MET A 43 -72.37 -32.60 -51.53
C MET A 43 -72.21 -33.11 -52.95
N PHE A 44 -71.01 -32.95 -53.51
CA PHE A 44 -70.74 -33.20 -54.91
C PHE A 44 -69.34 -33.78 -55.09
N PHE A 45 -69.25 -34.96 -55.69
CA PHE A 45 -68.01 -35.49 -56.23
C PHE A 45 -68.03 -35.27 -57.74
N TRP A 46 -66.99 -34.63 -58.27
CA TRP A 46 -66.83 -34.40 -59.70
C TRP A 46 -65.83 -35.40 -60.29
N PRO A 47 -66.28 -36.45 -61.02
CA PRO A 47 -65.35 -37.43 -61.58
C PRO A 47 -64.37 -36.81 -62.58
N ALA A 48 -64.79 -35.81 -63.37
CA ALA A 48 -63.94 -35.19 -64.38
C ALA A 48 -62.64 -34.61 -63.80
N LYS A 49 -62.71 -34.07 -62.58
CA LYS A 49 -61.56 -33.53 -61.84
C LYS A 49 -61.13 -34.41 -60.66
N ALA A 50 -61.81 -35.54 -60.43
CA ALA A 50 -61.68 -36.34 -59.20
C ALA A 50 -61.74 -35.48 -57.91
N ALA A 51 -62.60 -34.45 -57.92
CA ALA A 51 -62.67 -33.44 -56.88
C ALA A 51 -63.89 -33.65 -55.97
N PHE A 52 -63.77 -33.33 -54.68
CA PHE A 52 -64.87 -33.50 -53.72
C PHE A 52 -65.26 -32.18 -53.05
N ARG A 53 -66.57 -31.95 -52.93
CA ARG A 53 -67.18 -30.75 -52.35
C ARG A 53 -68.27 -31.16 -51.35
N ALA A 54 -68.31 -30.52 -50.18
CA ALA A 54 -69.40 -30.69 -49.23
C ALA A 54 -69.60 -29.47 -48.34
N GLY A 55 -70.84 -28.99 -48.23
CA GLY A 55 -71.18 -27.82 -47.42
C GLY A 55 -72.14 -26.90 -48.13
N TYR A 56 -71.92 -25.59 -48.01
CA TYR A 56 -72.74 -24.56 -48.65
C TYR A 56 -71.90 -23.82 -49.68
N THR A 57 -72.31 -23.79 -50.94
CA THR A 57 -71.67 -22.94 -51.95
C THR A 57 -72.48 -21.66 -52.10
N SER A 58 -71.82 -20.50 -52.17
CA SER A 58 -72.43 -19.30 -52.74
C SER A 58 -72.31 -19.34 -54.26
N THR A 59 -72.98 -18.42 -54.97
CA THR A 59 -72.95 -18.38 -56.43
C THR A 59 -71.50 -18.24 -56.92
N GLY A 60 -71.01 -19.25 -57.63
CA GLY A 60 -69.67 -19.26 -58.24
C GLY A 60 -68.52 -19.82 -57.38
N SER A 61 -68.68 -20.02 -56.06
CA SER A 61 -67.59 -20.55 -55.20
C SER A 61 -67.10 -21.93 -55.64
N TRP A 62 -67.96 -22.78 -56.21
CA TRP A 62 -67.57 -24.07 -56.77
C TRP A 62 -67.59 -24.12 -58.31
N SER A 63 -67.58 -22.98 -59.01
CA SER A 63 -67.51 -22.98 -60.49
C SER A 63 -66.31 -23.78 -61.03
N ASP A 64 -66.34 -24.16 -62.31
CA ASP A 64 -65.25 -24.92 -62.96
C ASP A 64 -63.85 -24.33 -62.68
N ALA A 65 -63.70 -22.99 -62.74
CA ALA A 65 -62.45 -22.29 -62.45
C ALA A 65 -62.02 -22.37 -60.97
N ASN A 66 -62.95 -22.62 -60.06
CA ASN A 66 -62.74 -22.74 -58.62
C ASN A 66 -62.66 -24.20 -58.12
N VAL A 67 -62.61 -25.16 -59.05
CA VAL A 67 -62.37 -26.57 -58.75
C VAL A 67 -61.11 -27.04 -59.44
N GLY A 68 -60.06 -27.32 -58.68
CA GLY A 68 -58.84 -27.93 -59.20
C GLY A 68 -58.96 -29.46 -59.32
N ASP A 69 -58.08 -30.06 -60.11
CA ASP A 69 -57.97 -31.52 -60.18
C ASP A 69 -57.53 -32.10 -58.83
N TYR A 70 -58.12 -33.23 -58.42
CA TYR A 70 -57.86 -33.90 -57.14
C TYR A 70 -58.13 -33.04 -55.90
N SER A 71 -58.85 -31.91 -56.04
CA SER A 71 -59.05 -30.95 -54.97
C SER A 71 -60.21 -31.32 -54.05
N VAL A 72 -60.16 -30.84 -52.80
CA VAL A 72 -61.21 -31.04 -51.80
C VAL A 72 -61.60 -29.70 -51.20
N ALA A 73 -62.90 -29.39 -51.15
CA ALA A 73 -63.39 -28.20 -50.45
C ALA A 73 -64.60 -28.50 -49.55
N PHE A 74 -64.50 -28.09 -48.28
CA PHE A 74 -65.55 -28.25 -47.28
C PHE A 74 -65.96 -26.93 -46.62
N GLY A 75 -67.20 -26.84 -46.17
CA GLY A 75 -67.70 -25.67 -45.44
C GLY A 75 -68.50 -24.71 -46.32
N ASN A 76 -68.52 -23.42 -45.93
CA ASN A 76 -69.34 -22.41 -46.58
C ASN A 76 -68.47 -21.57 -47.52
N SER A 77 -68.76 -21.58 -48.82
CA SER A 77 -68.08 -20.78 -49.84
C SER A 77 -66.57 -21.02 -49.92
N SER A 78 -66.10 -22.22 -49.55
CA SER A 78 -64.69 -22.59 -49.67
C SER A 78 -64.30 -22.87 -51.11
N ILE A 79 -63.07 -22.50 -51.47
CA ILE A 79 -62.52 -22.56 -52.82
C ILE A 79 -61.24 -23.39 -52.79
N ALA A 80 -61.20 -24.47 -53.57
CA ALA A 80 -59.99 -25.27 -53.79
C ALA A 80 -59.77 -25.35 -55.31
N SER A 81 -59.10 -24.35 -55.87
CA SER A 81 -59.11 -24.06 -57.30
C SER A 81 -57.92 -24.63 -58.09
N ASN A 82 -56.91 -25.16 -57.40
CA ASN A 82 -55.69 -25.67 -58.03
C ASN A 82 -55.51 -27.17 -57.77
N VAL A 83 -54.60 -27.79 -58.51
CA VAL A 83 -54.39 -29.23 -58.47
C VAL A 83 -53.97 -29.67 -57.06
N GLY A 84 -54.64 -30.67 -56.51
CA GLY A 84 -54.38 -31.24 -55.20
C GLY A 84 -54.64 -30.30 -54.02
N SER A 85 -55.32 -29.16 -54.22
CA SER A 85 -55.56 -28.22 -53.12
C SER A 85 -56.70 -28.65 -52.19
N PHE A 86 -56.60 -28.26 -50.92
CA PHE A 86 -57.55 -28.60 -49.85
C PHE A 86 -58.03 -27.33 -49.15
N ALA A 87 -59.34 -27.07 -49.14
CA ALA A 87 -59.93 -25.94 -48.43
C ALA A 87 -61.03 -26.41 -47.45
N CYS A 88 -61.04 -25.92 -46.21
CA CYS A 88 -62.08 -26.27 -45.23
C CYS A 88 -62.40 -25.09 -44.32
N GLY A 89 -63.63 -24.59 -44.35
CA GLY A 89 -64.07 -23.49 -43.47
C GLY A 89 -65.00 -22.51 -44.17
N TYR A 90 -65.40 -21.46 -43.44
CA TYR A 90 -66.14 -20.33 -44.03
C TYR A 90 -65.18 -19.48 -44.86
N SER A 91 -65.41 -19.41 -46.18
CA SER A 91 -64.59 -18.65 -47.14
C SER A 91 -63.10 -19.01 -47.13
N ALA A 92 -62.76 -20.26 -46.83
CA ALA A 92 -61.39 -20.76 -46.94
C ALA A 92 -60.98 -20.88 -48.42
N THR A 93 -59.80 -20.41 -48.79
CA THR A 93 -59.33 -20.39 -50.18
C THR A 93 -57.95 -21.05 -50.31
N ALA A 94 -57.88 -22.16 -51.05
CA ALA A 94 -56.65 -22.83 -51.44
C ALA A 94 -56.49 -22.79 -52.97
N SER A 95 -55.77 -21.78 -53.46
CA SER A 95 -55.52 -21.53 -54.89
C SER A 95 -54.10 -21.82 -55.35
N GLY A 96 -53.20 -22.15 -54.42
CA GLY A 96 -51.88 -22.69 -54.74
C GLY A 96 -51.91 -24.18 -55.09
N LEU A 97 -50.98 -24.62 -55.96
CA LEU A 97 -50.76 -26.05 -56.25
C LEU A 97 -50.48 -26.82 -54.95
N GLY A 98 -51.29 -27.83 -54.62
CA GLY A 98 -51.16 -28.59 -53.37
C GLY A 98 -51.37 -27.75 -52.09
N GLY A 99 -51.96 -26.55 -52.20
CA GLY A 99 -52.17 -25.66 -51.06
C GLY A 99 -53.22 -26.19 -50.09
N ILE A 100 -53.06 -25.87 -48.80
CA ILE A 100 -53.97 -26.30 -47.72
C ILE A 100 -54.48 -25.07 -46.98
N ALA A 101 -55.79 -24.82 -47.00
CA ALA A 101 -56.44 -23.73 -46.27
C ALA A 101 -57.51 -24.29 -45.31
N ILE A 102 -57.32 -24.15 -44.00
CA ILE A 102 -58.25 -24.69 -42.99
C ILE A 102 -58.58 -23.59 -41.98
N GLY A 103 -59.85 -23.22 -41.88
CA GLY A 103 -60.33 -22.18 -40.97
C GLY A 103 -61.18 -21.15 -41.68
N GLN A 104 -61.86 -20.32 -40.89
CA GLN A 104 -62.62 -19.20 -41.44
C GLN A 104 -61.64 -18.21 -42.09
N GLN A 105 -61.84 -17.92 -43.39
CA GLN A 105 -61.03 -17.00 -44.19
C GLN A 105 -59.53 -17.37 -44.21
N ALA A 106 -59.19 -18.65 -44.07
CA ALA A 106 -57.82 -19.10 -44.29
C ALA A 106 -57.49 -19.04 -45.79
N GLU A 107 -56.30 -18.56 -46.15
CA GLU A 107 -55.87 -18.36 -47.53
C GLU A 107 -54.50 -18.98 -47.78
N ALA A 108 -54.44 -20.01 -48.63
CA ALA A 108 -53.21 -20.62 -49.13
C ALA A 108 -53.13 -20.38 -50.64
N THR A 109 -52.52 -19.26 -51.04
CA THR A 109 -52.62 -18.75 -52.42
C THR A 109 -51.41 -19.07 -53.29
N TYR A 110 -50.31 -19.52 -52.70
CA TYR A 110 -49.11 -19.94 -53.43
C TYR A 110 -48.88 -21.45 -53.37
N ASN A 111 -48.08 -21.96 -54.31
CA ASN A 111 -47.78 -23.39 -54.40
C ASN A 111 -47.19 -23.94 -53.09
N HIS A 112 -47.75 -25.07 -52.65
CA HIS A 112 -47.42 -25.79 -51.43
C HIS A 112 -47.61 -25.00 -50.13
N ALA A 113 -48.32 -23.87 -50.17
CA ALA A 113 -48.60 -23.07 -48.98
C ALA A 113 -49.61 -23.76 -48.06
N VAL A 114 -49.45 -23.58 -46.75
CA VAL A 114 -50.33 -24.14 -45.71
C VAL A 114 -50.81 -23.01 -44.81
N ALA A 115 -52.11 -22.76 -44.80
CA ALA A 115 -52.78 -21.78 -43.95
C ALA A 115 -53.81 -22.48 -43.04
N ILE A 116 -53.60 -22.47 -41.73
CA ILE A 116 -54.47 -23.15 -40.76
C ILE A 116 -54.82 -22.21 -39.60
N GLY A 117 -56.04 -21.68 -39.63
CA GLY A 117 -56.69 -20.93 -38.56
C GLY A 117 -57.56 -19.78 -39.06
N TYR A 118 -58.11 -18.97 -38.14
CA TYR A 118 -58.97 -17.83 -38.48
C TYR A 118 -58.15 -16.72 -39.14
N GLN A 119 -58.45 -16.39 -40.40
CA GLN A 119 -57.70 -15.39 -41.19
C GLN A 119 -56.20 -15.68 -41.27
N ALA A 120 -55.80 -16.95 -41.35
CA ALA A 120 -54.41 -17.31 -41.61
C ALA A 120 -54.11 -17.13 -43.11
N GLU A 121 -53.06 -16.39 -43.46
CA GLU A 121 -52.68 -16.11 -44.85
C GLU A 121 -51.28 -16.68 -45.11
N ALA A 122 -51.16 -17.61 -46.05
CA ALA A 122 -49.90 -18.17 -46.55
C ALA A 122 -49.79 -17.85 -48.04
N THR A 123 -49.08 -16.77 -48.36
CA THR A 123 -48.97 -16.19 -49.71
C THR A 123 -47.58 -16.38 -50.34
N GLY A 124 -46.61 -16.86 -49.56
CA GLY A 124 -45.28 -17.25 -50.05
C GLY A 124 -45.20 -18.70 -50.55
N PHE A 125 -44.26 -18.98 -51.46
CA PHE A 125 -43.99 -20.36 -51.92
C PHE A 125 -43.62 -21.27 -50.76
N ALA A 126 -44.34 -22.39 -50.61
CA ALA A 126 -44.14 -23.34 -49.50
C ALA A 126 -44.16 -22.70 -48.10
N ALA A 127 -44.82 -21.55 -47.95
CA ALA A 127 -44.97 -20.88 -46.67
C ALA A 127 -45.98 -21.61 -45.77
N ILE A 128 -45.76 -21.58 -44.46
CA ILE A 128 -46.62 -22.21 -43.47
C ILE A 128 -47.10 -21.15 -42.49
N CYS A 129 -48.41 -20.94 -42.45
CA CYS A 129 -49.09 -20.02 -41.56
C CYS A 129 -50.08 -20.80 -40.69
N LEU A 130 -49.82 -20.88 -39.39
CA LEU A 130 -50.65 -21.58 -38.42
C LEU A 130 -51.17 -20.59 -37.36
N GLY A 131 -52.27 -20.93 -36.70
CA GLY A 131 -52.90 -20.04 -35.71
C GLY A 131 -53.86 -19.04 -36.37
N GLY A 132 -54.41 -18.13 -35.57
CA GLY A 132 -55.52 -17.28 -35.99
C GLY A 132 -55.33 -15.79 -35.68
N GLU A 133 -56.29 -14.99 -36.13
CA GLU A 133 -56.31 -13.53 -36.07
C GLU A 133 -55.28 -12.86 -37.00
N SER A 134 -55.40 -13.08 -38.32
CA SER A 134 -54.62 -12.32 -39.32
C SER A 134 -53.11 -12.55 -39.25
N ASN A 135 -52.69 -13.80 -39.13
CA ASN A 135 -51.28 -14.17 -39.34
C ASN A 135 -50.95 -14.16 -40.84
N LEU A 136 -49.75 -13.73 -41.19
CA LEU A 136 -49.31 -13.63 -42.59
C LEU A 136 -47.92 -14.22 -42.80
N ALA A 137 -47.83 -15.31 -43.56
CA ALA A 137 -46.59 -15.90 -44.05
C ALA A 137 -46.41 -15.53 -45.53
N GLU A 138 -45.74 -14.40 -45.78
CA GLU A 138 -45.56 -13.81 -47.12
C GLU A 138 -44.26 -14.27 -47.79
N GLY A 139 -43.18 -14.41 -47.00
CA GLY A 139 -41.90 -14.86 -47.51
C GLY A 139 -41.94 -16.31 -48.02
N PRO A 140 -41.30 -16.65 -49.14
CA PRO A 140 -41.02 -18.03 -49.54
C PRO A 140 -40.37 -18.82 -48.40
N TYR A 141 -40.84 -20.05 -48.17
CA TYR A 141 -40.38 -20.94 -47.09
C TYR A 141 -40.49 -20.35 -45.68
N SER A 142 -41.31 -19.31 -45.48
CA SER A 142 -41.52 -18.72 -44.16
C SER A 142 -42.41 -19.59 -43.27
N PHE A 143 -42.28 -19.39 -41.95
CA PHE A 143 -43.08 -20.08 -40.95
C PHE A 143 -43.67 -19.10 -39.93
N VAL A 144 -44.98 -19.13 -39.74
CA VAL A 144 -45.71 -18.26 -38.82
C VAL A 144 -46.62 -19.09 -37.92
N THR A 145 -46.58 -18.83 -36.61
CA THR A 145 -47.61 -19.33 -35.69
C THR A 145 -47.82 -18.43 -34.49
N GLY A 146 -49.09 -18.20 -34.14
CA GLY A 146 -49.46 -17.32 -33.03
C GLY A 146 -50.65 -16.44 -33.38
N THR A 147 -50.55 -15.13 -33.13
CA THR A 147 -51.64 -14.17 -33.29
C THR A 147 -51.13 -12.83 -33.83
N LYS A 148 -51.60 -12.42 -35.03
CA LYS A 148 -51.15 -11.21 -35.74
C LYS A 148 -49.64 -11.18 -35.98
N ASP A 149 -49.03 -12.34 -36.18
CA ASP A 149 -47.62 -12.48 -36.52
C ASP A 149 -47.43 -12.35 -38.04
N THR A 150 -46.27 -11.84 -38.48
CA THR A 150 -45.98 -11.68 -39.90
C THR A 150 -44.53 -12.03 -40.23
N ALA A 151 -44.33 -12.88 -41.23
CA ALA A 151 -43.03 -13.24 -41.79
C ALA A 151 -42.95 -12.74 -43.25
N TYR A 152 -42.26 -11.62 -43.46
CA TYR A 152 -42.11 -10.99 -44.78
C TYR A 152 -40.94 -11.55 -45.58
N GLY A 153 -39.83 -11.89 -44.91
CA GLY A 153 -38.61 -12.31 -45.59
C GLY A 153 -38.62 -13.78 -45.99
N ASP A 154 -37.87 -14.13 -47.04
CA ASP A 154 -37.63 -15.53 -47.41
C ASP A 154 -36.99 -16.29 -46.24
N TYR A 155 -37.43 -17.52 -45.99
CA TYR A 155 -36.97 -18.37 -44.87
C TYR A 155 -37.19 -17.77 -43.46
N SER A 156 -38.01 -16.72 -43.35
CA SER A 156 -38.20 -16.03 -42.07
C SER A 156 -39.20 -16.74 -41.15
N VAL A 157 -39.08 -16.48 -39.85
CA VAL A 157 -39.89 -17.14 -38.81
C VAL A 157 -40.48 -16.12 -37.84
N ALA A 158 -41.81 -16.09 -37.69
CA ALA A 158 -42.49 -15.20 -36.75
C ALA A 158 -43.41 -15.99 -35.79
N LEU A 159 -43.17 -15.87 -34.48
CA LEU A 159 -43.86 -16.67 -33.47
C LEU A 159 -44.43 -15.85 -32.30
N THR A 160 -45.60 -16.26 -31.81
CA THR A 160 -46.28 -15.83 -30.57
C THR A 160 -47.40 -14.81 -30.77
N ARG A 161 -47.08 -13.51 -30.82
CA ARG A 161 -48.07 -12.43 -30.93
C ARG A 161 -47.45 -11.12 -31.39
N TYR A 162 -47.94 -10.52 -32.47
CA TYR A 162 -47.40 -9.30 -33.07
C TYR A 162 -45.90 -9.36 -33.45
N ALA A 163 -45.33 -10.54 -33.61
CA ALA A 163 -43.94 -10.74 -34.03
C ALA A 163 -43.80 -10.47 -35.54
N LYS A 164 -42.72 -9.80 -35.94
CA LYS A 164 -42.45 -9.43 -37.33
C LYS A 164 -41.04 -9.83 -37.74
N ALA A 165 -40.94 -10.80 -38.64
CA ALA A 165 -39.67 -11.22 -39.23
C ALA A 165 -39.58 -10.63 -40.64
N ARG A 166 -38.84 -9.52 -40.80
CA ARG A 166 -38.86 -8.72 -42.03
C ARG A 166 -37.70 -9.02 -42.97
N GLY A 167 -36.53 -9.34 -42.42
CA GLY A 167 -35.35 -9.65 -43.21
C GLY A 167 -35.37 -11.07 -43.75
N THR A 168 -34.54 -11.32 -44.78
CA THR A 168 -34.27 -12.67 -45.28
C THR A 168 -33.64 -13.51 -44.18
N ALA A 169 -34.12 -14.74 -43.98
CA ALA A 169 -33.70 -15.65 -42.92
C ALA A 169 -33.75 -15.03 -41.51
N SER A 170 -34.63 -14.05 -41.30
CA SER A 170 -34.83 -13.42 -39.99
C SER A 170 -35.74 -14.22 -39.07
N VAL A 171 -35.60 -14.04 -37.77
CA VAL A 171 -36.40 -14.75 -36.75
C VAL A 171 -36.91 -13.77 -35.71
N ALA A 172 -38.23 -13.67 -35.56
CA ALA A 172 -38.91 -12.86 -34.54
C ALA A 172 -39.75 -13.76 -33.62
N ILE A 173 -39.41 -13.81 -32.34
CA ILE A 173 -40.05 -14.69 -31.35
C ILE A 173 -40.41 -13.90 -30.10
N GLY A 174 -41.71 -13.76 -29.84
CA GLY A 174 -42.21 -13.10 -28.64
C GLY A 174 -43.03 -11.85 -28.94
N HIS A 175 -43.70 -11.35 -27.90
CA HIS A 175 -44.70 -10.29 -28.05
C HIS A 175 -44.08 -9.01 -28.62
N ASN A 176 -44.55 -8.57 -29.78
CA ASN A 176 -44.10 -7.35 -30.45
C ASN A 176 -42.58 -7.33 -30.75
N SER A 177 -42.00 -8.49 -31.04
CA SER A 177 -40.61 -8.60 -31.54
C SER A 177 -40.52 -8.19 -33.02
N ASP A 178 -39.46 -7.47 -33.41
CA ASP A 178 -39.24 -7.03 -34.81
C ASP A 178 -37.80 -7.31 -35.25
N ALA A 179 -37.62 -8.25 -36.18
CA ALA A 179 -36.34 -8.62 -36.79
C ALA A 179 -36.25 -7.98 -38.19
N LEU A 180 -35.71 -6.76 -38.27
CA LEU A 180 -35.72 -5.93 -39.47
C LEU A 180 -34.63 -6.30 -40.48
N GLY A 181 -33.46 -6.69 -40.00
CA GLY A 181 -32.30 -6.97 -40.85
C GLY A 181 -32.29 -8.38 -41.43
N ASP A 182 -31.61 -8.58 -42.55
CA ASP A 182 -31.31 -9.92 -43.05
C ASP A 182 -30.46 -10.71 -42.02
N TYR A 183 -30.74 -11.99 -41.85
CA TYR A 183 -30.09 -12.86 -40.86
C TYR A 183 -30.21 -12.37 -39.41
N SER A 184 -31.19 -11.52 -39.11
CA SER A 184 -31.38 -10.94 -37.77
C SER A 184 -32.30 -11.78 -36.89
N TYR A 185 -32.11 -11.68 -35.57
CA TYR A 185 -32.87 -12.45 -34.58
C TYR A 185 -33.37 -11.51 -33.48
N ALA A 186 -34.69 -11.38 -33.33
CA ALA A 186 -35.34 -10.65 -32.25
C ALA A 186 -36.15 -11.63 -31.38
N MET A 187 -35.77 -11.80 -30.12
CA MET A 187 -36.44 -12.69 -29.19
C MET A 187 -36.74 -12.01 -27.85
N GLY A 188 -38.00 -12.04 -27.42
CA GLY A 188 -38.47 -11.43 -26.19
C GLY A 188 -39.47 -10.28 -26.41
N LEU A 189 -40.02 -9.75 -25.32
CA LEU A 189 -41.01 -8.67 -25.34
C LEU A 189 -40.40 -7.38 -25.92
N ASN A 190 -40.98 -6.83 -27.00
CA ASN A 190 -40.50 -5.61 -27.65
C ASN A 190 -39.03 -5.64 -28.07
N SER A 191 -38.47 -6.82 -28.34
CA SER A 191 -37.10 -6.95 -28.83
C SER A 191 -37.00 -6.49 -30.28
N MET A 192 -35.90 -5.83 -30.65
CA MET A 192 -35.72 -5.29 -31.99
C MET A 192 -34.30 -5.46 -32.51
N ALA A 193 -34.16 -6.19 -33.62
CA ALA A 193 -32.90 -6.40 -34.32
C ALA A 193 -32.92 -5.65 -35.65
N GLN A 194 -32.31 -4.46 -35.71
CA GLN A 194 -32.54 -3.50 -36.81
C GLN A 194 -31.70 -3.75 -38.08
N ARG A 195 -30.55 -4.42 -37.96
CA ARG A 195 -29.55 -4.49 -39.03
C ARG A 195 -29.16 -5.92 -39.37
N ILE A 196 -28.44 -6.06 -40.47
CA ILE A 196 -27.93 -7.34 -40.95
C ILE A 196 -27.16 -8.06 -39.84
N GLY A 197 -27.51 -9.34 -39.63
CA GLY A 197 -26.89 -10.20 -38.65
C GLY A 197 -26.97 -9.73 -37.21
N SER A 198 -27.88 -8.80 -36.86
CA SER A 198 -28.03 -8.33 -35.48
C SER A 198 -28.94 -9.24 -34.65
N TYR A 199 -28.66 -9.33 -33.35
CA TYR A 199 -29.31 -10.25 -32.41
C TYR A 199 -29.78 -9.48 -31.19
N ALA A 200 -31.10 -9.45 -30.94
CA ALA A 200 -31.70 -8.81 -29.77
C ALA A 200 -32.48 -9.85 -28.95
N PHE A 201 -32.00 -10.16 -27.74
CA PHE A 201 -32.59 -11.12 -26.83
C PHE A 201 -32.94 -10.47 -25.49
N GLY A 202 -34.22 -10.41 -25.15
CA GLY A 202 -34.71 -9.91 -23.87
C GLY A 202 -35.87 -8.91 -23.99
N GLU A 203 -36.26 -8.34 -22.86
CA GLU A 203 -37.30 -7.31 -22.79
C GLU A 203 -36.74 -5.97 -23.24
N ASN A 204 -37.33 -5.35 -24.26
CA ASN A 204 -36.91 -4.05 -24.83
C ASN A 204 -35.42 -4.03 -25.26
N ALA A 205 -34.87 -5.20 -25.62
CA ALA A 205 -33.50 -5.28 -26.16
C ALA A 205 -33.46 -4.72 -27.59
N LEU A 206 -32.47 -3.86 -27.87
CA LEU A 206 -32.30 -3.17 -29.15
C LEU A 206 -30.90 -3.42 -29.72
N ALA A 207 -30.81 -4.19 -30.80
CA ALA A 207 -29.58 -4.41 -31.57
C ALA A 207 -29.61 -3.57 -32.85
N ASP A 208 -29.07 -2.35 -32.77
CA ASP A 208 -29.05 -1.34 -33.83
C ASP A 208 -27.79 -1.44 -34.71
N GLY A 209 -26.66 -1.88 -34.16
CA GLY A 209 -25.45 -2.11 -34.95
C GLY A 209 -25.57 -3.34 -35.86
N ALA A 210 -24.95 -3.28 -37.05
CA ALA A 210 -24.79 -4.49 -37.87
C ALA A 210 -23.93 -5.52 -37.12
N TYR A 211 -24.33 -6.78 -37.15
CA TYR A 211 -23.68 -7.86 -36.38
C TYR A 211 -23.57 -7.58 -34.87
N ALA A 212 -24.44 -6.71 -34.32
CA ALA A 212 -24.45 -6.41 -32.89
C ALA A 212 -25.36 -7.39 -32.13
N TYR A 213 -25.01 -7.61 -30.86
CA TYR A 213 -25.69 -8.54 -29.96
C TYR A 213 -26.14 -7.78 -28.71
N ALA A 214 -27.45 -7.71 -28.47
CA ALA A 214 -28.06 -7.11 -27.28
C ALA A 214 -28.77 -8.18 -26.45
N PHE A 215 -28.30 -8.46 -25.24
CA PHE A 215 -28.81 -9.51 -24.36
C PHE A 215 -29.21 -8.96 -22.98
N GLY A 216 -30.50 -8.98 -22.66
CA GLY A 216 -31.04 -8.61 -21.35
C GLY A 216 -32.12 -7.54 -21.42
N GLN A 217 -32.37 -6.86 -20.31
CA GLN A 217 -33.47 -5.91 -20.18
C GLN A 217 -33.05 -4.49 -20.61
N GLY A 218 -33.74 -3.91 -21.60
CA GLY A 218 -33.49 -2.53 -22.04
C GLY A 218 -32.08 -2.31 -22.59
N THR A 219 -31.39 -3.38 -23.03
CA THR A 219 -30.05 -3.27 -23.59
C THR A 219 -30.10 -2.61 -24.96
N TYR A 220 -29.09 -1.79 -25.28
CA TYR A 220 -28.97 -1.05 -26.53
C TYR A 220 -27.56 -1.26 -27.13
N ALA A 221 -27.43 -2.26 -28.01
CA ALA A 221 -26.21 -2.53 -28.76
C ALA A 221 -26.17 -1.67 -30.02
N LYS A 222 -25.71 -0.42 -29.85
CA LYS A 222 -25.67 0.58 -30.90
C LYS A 222 -24.52 0.37 -31.88
N ALA A 223 -23.32 0.05 -31.38
CA ALA A 223 -22.14 -0.04 -32.23
C ALA A 223 -22.11 -1.32 -33.08
N ILE A 224 -21.59 -1.22 -34.31
CA ILE A 224 -21.33 -2.38 -35.18
C ILE A 224 -20.41 -3.39 -34.47
N ASN A 225 -20.68 -4.69 -34.66
CA ASN A 225 -19.96 -5.82 -34.05
C ASN A 225 -19.90 -5.80 -32.51
N SER A 226 -20.75 -5.01 -31.83
CA SER A 226 -20.73 -4.95 -30.36
C SER A 226 -21.48 -6.11 -29.72
N PHE A 227 -21.01 -6.55 -28.55
CA PHE A 227 -21.71 -7.48 -27.69
C PHE A 227 -22.06 -6.82 -26.36
N VAL A 228 -23.36 -6.74 -26.07
CA VAL A 228 -23.90 -6.01 -24.93
C VAL A 228 -24.77 -6.94 -24.09
N VAL A 229 -24.49 -7.00 -22.79
CA VAL A 229 -25.25 -7.80 -21.81
C VAL A 229 -25.71 -6.96 -20.63
N GLY A 230 -26.67 -7.48 -19.86
CA GLY A 230 -27.08 -6.93 -18.56
C GLY A 230 -28.38 -6.14 -18.65
N ARG A 231 -28.40 -4.92 -18.11
CA ARG A 231 -29.59 -4.07 -18.12
C ARG A 231 -29.28 -2.61 -18.37
N TYR A 232 -30.11 -1.96 -19.19
CA TYR A 232 -30.11 -0.51 -19.40
C TYR A 232 -28.69 0.08 -19.58
N ASN A 233 -27.90 -0.45 -20.52
CA ASN A 233 -26.60 0.14 -20.87
C ASN A 233 -26.78 1.46 -21.64
N GLU A 234 -25.73 2.26 -21.70
CA GLU A 234 -25.64 3.42 -22.58
C GLU A 234 -25.34 2.94 -24.02
N GLY A 235 -26.14 3.38 -24.99
CA GLY A 235 -25.94 3.06 -26.39
C GLY A 235 -25.03 4.07 -27.07
N ILE A 236 -23.75 3.74 -27.19
CA ILE A 236 -22.72 4.60 -27.80
C ILE A 236 -22.11 3.95 -29.05
N GLY A 237 -21.44 4.77 -29.85
CA GLY A 237 -20.78 4.36 -31.10
C GLY A 237 -21.66 4.36 -32.35
N SER A 238 -21.07 3.92 -33.47
CA SER A 238 -21.67 3.92 -34.80
C SER A 238 -22.34 2.59 -35.15
N SER A 239 -23.57 2.63 -35.65
CA SER A 239 -24.31 1.43 -36.05
C SER A 239 -23.88 0.85 -37.40
N THR A 240 -22.98 1.51 -38.14
CA THR A 240 -22.61 1.14 -39.51
C THR A 240 -21.11 1.16 -39.82
N GLY A 241 -20.32 1.98 -39.11
CA GLY A 241 -18.91 2.17 -39.39
C GLY A 241 -18.04 1.64 -38.26
N TRP A 242 -16.89 1.06 -38.60
CA TRP A 242 -15.88 0.72 -37.60
C TRP A 242 -15.23 2.01 -37.09
N SER A 243 -15.18 2.18 -35.77
CA SER A 243 -14.40 3.21 -35.09
C SER A 243 -13.65 2.56 -33.95
N ASP A 244 -12.35 2.82 -33.82
CA ASP A 244 -11.51 2.23 -32.77
C ASP A 244 -11.96 2.64 -31.36
N THR A 245 -12.67 3.77 -31.23
CA THR A 245 -13.25 4.26 -29.98
C THR A 245 -14.70 3.80 -29.75
N ASP A 246 -15.27 2.98 -30.64
CA ASP A 246 -16.59 2.40 -30.39
C ASP A 246 -16.49 1.16 -29.50
N PRO A 247 -17.54 0.83 -28.72
CA PRO A 247 -17.56 -0.41 -27.95
C PRO A 247 -17.50 -1.65 -28.82
N LEU A 248 -16.79 -2.65 -28.30
CA LEU A 248 -16.80 -4.05 -28.73
C LEU A 248 -17.55 -4.91 -27.71
N PHE A 249 -17.39 -4.66 -26.41
CA PHE A 249 -18.08 -5.40 -25.35
C PHE A 249 -18.58 -4.44 -24.26
N VAL A 250 -19.83 -4.62 -23.81
CA VAL A 250 -20.44 -3.77 -22.77
C VAL A 250 -21.25 -4.61 -21.78
N ILE A 251 -21.10 -4.32 -20.49
CA ILE A 251 -21.99 -4.81 -19.44
C ILE A 251 -22.80 -3.64 -18.89
N GLY A 252 -24.11 -3.62 -19.13
CA GLY A 252 -25.04 -2.64 -18.58
C GLY A 252 -25.47 -2.95 -17.16
N ASN A 253 -25.48 -1.93 -16.30
CA ASN A 253 -26.04 -2.00 -14.94
C ASN A 253 -26.96 -0.80 -14.62
N GLY A 254 -27.48 -0.13 -15.66
CA GLY A 254 -28.41 0.98 -15.47
C GLY A 254 -29.69 0.55 -14.76
N THR A 255 -30.37 1.48 -14.11
CA THR A 255 -31.56 1.16 -13.31
C THR A 255 -32.87 1.33 -14.08
N SER A 256 -32.88 2.13 -15.15
CA SER A 256 -34.04 2.38 -16.00
C SER A 256 -33.61 2.97 -17.36
N ASP A 257 -34.56 3.17 -18.28
CA ASP A 257 -34.28 3.81 -19.58
C ASP A 257 -33.75 5.24 -19.49
N VAL A 258 -34.09 5.97 -18.43
CA VAL A 258 -33.59 7.34 -18.18
C VAL A 258 -32.31 7.36 -17.33
N ALA A 259 -31.94 6.23 -16.74
CA ALA A 259 -30.76 6.08 -15.89
C ALA A 259 -29.92 4.89 -16.39
N ARG A 260 -29.49 5.00 -17.66
CA ARG A 260 -28.64 4.03 -18.32
C ARG A 260 -27.21 4.15 -17.80
N ASN A 261 -26.49 3.03 -17.72
CA ASN A 261 -25.08 3.03 -17.29
C ASN A 261 -24.34 1.79 -17.80
N ASN A 262 -23.08 1.98 -18.17
CA ASN A 262 -22.14 0.90 -18.47
C ASN A 262 -21.27 0.60 -17.24
N ALA A 263 -21.34 -0.62 -16.73
CA ALA A 263 -20.46 -1.10 -15.66
C ALA A 263 -19.06 -1.39 -16.19
N VAL A 264 -18.98 -1.98 -17.38
CA VAL A 264 -17.74 -2.31 -18.08
C VAL A 264 -17.93 -2.00 -19.55
N THR A 265 -16.92 -1.35 -20.13
CA THR A 265 -16.83 -1.08 -21.56
C THR A 265 -15.47 -1.53 -22.06
N VAL A 266 -15.43 -2.31 -23.14
CA VAL A 266 -14.20 -2.60 -23.88
C VAL A 266 -14.38 -2.00 -25.26
N LEU A 267 -13.50 -1.07 -25.62
CA LEU A 267 -13.48 -0.43 -26.92
C LEU A 267 -12.78 -1.31 -27.97
N LYS A 268 -13.01 -1.01 -29.24
CA LYS A 268 -12.43 -1.74 -30.38
C LYS A 268 -10.90 -1.60 -30.45
N ASN A 269 -10.32 -0.54 -29.91
CA ASN A 269 -8.87 -0.36 -29.75
C ASN A 269 -8.27 -1.20 -28.59
N GLY A 270 -9.11 -1.85 -27.78
CA GLY A 270 -8.68 -2.66 -26.64
C GLY A 270 -8.71 -1.93 -25.29
N ASN A 271 -9.00 -0.62 -25.24
CA ASN A 271 -9.14 0.11 -23.98
C ASN A 271 -10.32 -0.44 -23.17
N VAL A 272 -10.11 -0.61 -21.87
CA VAL A 272 -11.10 -1.16 -20.93
C VAL A 272 -11.46 -0.10 -19.89
N GLY A 273 -12.74 0.27 -19.84
CA GLY A 273 -13.32 1.15 -18.84
C GLY A 273 -14.14 0.35 -17.82
N ILE A 274 -13.89 0.53 -16.53
CA ILE A 274 -14.75 0.04 -15.45
C ILE A 274 -15.45 1.24 -14.82
N GLY A 275 -16.78 1.32 -15.01
CA GLY A 275 -17.58 2.50 -14.67
C GLY A 275 -17.30 3.71 -15.57
N ILE A 276 -16.72 3.47 -16.75
CA ILE A 276 -16.33 4.47 -17.74
C ILE A 276 -16.76 3.96 -19.13
N SER A 277 -17.47 4.81 -19.87
CA SER A 277 -18.02 4.46 -21.19
C SER A 277 -17.08 4.77 -22.35
N ASP A 278 -16.12 5.67 -22.18
CA ASP A 278 -15.15 6.09 -23.21
C ASP A 278 -13.75 6.21 -22.61
N PRO A 279 -13.11 5.08 -22.24
CA PRO A 279 -11.78 5.09 -21.63
C PRO A 279 -10.71 5.59 -22.60
N ASP A 280 -9.94 6.61 -22.18
CA ASP A 280 -8.82 7.14 -22.98
C ASP A 280 -7.50 6.38 -22.75
N GLU A 281 -7.40 5.66 -21.63
CA GLU A 281 -6.29 4.77 -21.28
C GLU A 281 -6.63 3.29 -21.47
N ALA A 282 -5.59 2.45 -21.58
CA ALA A 282 -5.74 1.01 -21.81
C ALA A 282 -6.60 0.30 -20.72
N LEU A 283 -6.47 0.74 -19.46
CA LEU A 283 -7.34 0.34 -18.36
C LEU A 283 -7.65 1.56 -17.50
N GLU A 284 -8.90 2.01 -17.52
CA GLU A 284 -9.37 3.14 -16.74
C GLU A 284 -10.49 2.69 -15.79
N VAL A 285 -10.38 3.03 -14.51
CA VAL A 285 -11.34 2.60 -13.48
C VAL A 285 -11.87 3.83 -12.75
N ASN A 286 -13.18 4.05 -12.84
CA ASN A 286 -13.86 5.07 -12.04
C ASN A 286 -14.08 4.55 -10.62
N GLY A 287 -13.08 4.78 -9.76
CA GLY A 287 -13.11 4.35 -8.37
C GLY A 287 -11.73 3.91 -7.88
N GLN A 288 -11.70 3.25 -6.73
CA GLN A 288 -10.47 2.71 -6.16
C GLN A 288 -10.24 1.26 -6.60
N ILE A 289 -8.99 0.89 -6.84
CA ILE A 289 -8.57 -0.48 -7.17
C ILE A 289 -8.00 -1.14 -5.92
N LYS A 290 -8.51 -2.32 -5.57
CA LYS A 290 -7.95 -3.18 -4.50
C LYS A 290 -7.21 -4.36 -5.13
N ILE A 291 -5.91 -4.47 -4.87
CA ILE A 291 -5.06 -5.59 -5.35
C ILE A 291 -4.76 -6.50 -4.16
N THR A 292 -5.31 -7.71 -4.16
CA THR A 292 -5.22 -8.66 -3.02
C THR A 292 -4.08 -9.68 -3.14
N GLY A 293 -3.48 -9.84 -4.32
CA GLY A 293 -2.33 -10.73 -4.53
C GLY A 293 -1.02 -10.11 -4.02
N GLY A 294 -0.03 -10.96 -3.71
CA GLY A 294 1.34 -10.53 -3.40
C GLY A 294 1.61 -10.05 -1.97
N ASN A 295 0.78 -10.42 -0.98
CA ASN A 295 0.91 -10.04 0.44
C ASN A 295 0.91 -8.51 0.69
N PRO A 296 -0.18 -7.79 0.32
CA PRO A 296 -0.32 -6.39 0.66
C PRO A 296 -0.31 -6.21 2.19
N LEU A 297 0.59 -5.39 2.70
CA LEU A 297 0.75 -5.06 4.12
C LEU A 297 0.98 -3.56 4.31
N ASN A 298 0.78 -3.07 5.53
CA ASN A 298 1.11 -1.70 5.88
C ASN A 298 2.61 -1.43 5.67
N GLY A 299 2.96 -0.29 5.07
CA GLY A 299 4.35 0.07 4.75
C GLY A 299 4.91 -0.55 3.46
N LYS A 300 4.09 -1.26 2.66
CA LYS A 300 4.48 -1.73 1.33
C LYS A 300 3.94 -0.83 0.22
N ALA A 301 4.68 -0.72 -0.88
CA ALA A 301 4.22 -0.13 -2.14
C ALA A 301 4.20 -1.18 -3.26
N LEU A 302 3.30 -1.02 -4.22
CA LEU A 302 3.31 -1.81 -5.45
C LEU A 302 4.38 -1.22 -6.38
N ILE A 303 5.42 -1.99 -6.66
CA ILE A 303 6.52 -1.59 -7.53
C ILE A 303 6.59 -2.55 -8.71
N SER A 304 6.71 -2.00 -9.92
CA SER A 304 6.92 -2.77 -11.15
C SER A 304 8.37 -3.18 -11.29
N ASP A 305 8.61 -4.39 -11.78
CA ASP A 305 9.92 -4.80 -12.30
C ASP A 305 10.14 -4.36 -13.75
N ASN A 306 11.29 -4.72 -14.34
CA ASN A 306 11.64 -4.47 -15.75
C ASN A 306 10.71 -5.17 -16.77
N SER A 307 9.89 -6.13 -16.33
CA SER A 307 8.93 -6.83 -17.18
C SER A 307 7.51 -6.27 -17.04
N GLY A 308 7.30 -5.23 -16.22
CA GLY A 308 5.98 -4.65 -15.97
C GLY A 308 5.16 -5.36 -14.88
N ILE A 309 5.74 -6.33 -14.16
CA ILE A 309 5.02 -7.08 -13.13
C ILE A 309 5.09 -6.31 -11.82
N GLY A 310 3.93 -5.89 -11.32
CA GLY A 310 3.80 -5.26 -10.00
C GLY A 310 3.93 -6.27 -8.86
N SER A 311 4.79 -5.98 -7.89
CA SER A 311 4.94 -6.74 -6.65
C SER A 311 4.93 -5.80 -5.43
N TRP A 312 4.37 -6.26 -4.31
CA TRP A 312 4.37 -5.48 -3.08
C TRP A 312 5.74 -5.55 -2.41
N GLN A 313 6.44 -4.42 -2.33
CA GLN A 313 7.77 -4.31 -1.74
C GLN A 313 7.75 -3.42 -0.51
N ASP A 314 8.62 -3.73 0.46
CA ASP A 314 8.77 -2.93 1.68
C ASP A 314 9.42 -1.58 1.36
N LEU A 315 8.82 -0.50 1.87
CA LEU A 315 9.38 0.85 1.84
C LEU A 315 10.24 1.11 3.09
N SER A 316 11.03 0.13 3.52
CA SER A 316 11.92 0.30 4.67
C SER A 316 13.03 1.30 4.32
N LEU A 317 13.20 2.29 5.19
CA LEU A 317 14.36 3.17 5.17
C LEU A 317 15.58 2.40 5.70
N SER A 318 16.67 2.43 4.94
CA SER A 318 17.93 1.76 5.27
C SER A 318 19.08 2.76 5.15
N PHE A 319 19.92 2.84 6.18
CA PHE A 319 21.13 3.67 6.17
C PHE A 319 22.36 2.78 6.25
N ASP A 320 23.26 2.88 5.27
CA ASP A 320 24.48 2.06 5.20
C ASP A 320 25.74 2.73 5.78
N GLY A 321 25.60 3.93 6.35
CA GLY A 321 26.70 4.76 6.83
C GLY A 321 27.01 5.96 5.94
N SER A 322 26.67 5.87 4.65
CA SER A 322 26.90 6.93 3.66
C SER A 322 25.64 7.30 2.87
N ASN A 323 24.72 6.36 2.74
CA ASN A 323 23.53 6.48 1.92
C ASN A 323 22.28 6.18 2.73
N LEU A 324 21.27 7.05 2.62
CA LEU A 324 19.92 6.76 3.06
C LEU A 324 19.10 6.26 1.87
N SER A 325 18.64 5.02 1.93
CA SER A 325 17.87 4.36 0.88
C SER A 325 16.44 4.10 1.34
N MET A 326 15.47 4.16 0.42
CA MET A 326 14.08 3.74 0.64
C MET A 326 13.74 2.60 -0.31
N GLY A 327 13.91 1.36 0.16
CA GLY A 327 13.79 0.17 -0.69
C GLY A 327 14.66 0.26 -1.95
N ALA A 328 14.08 -0.05 -3.12
CA ALA A 328 14.75 0.00 -4.43
C ALA A 328 14.50 1.30 -5.24
N LEU A 329 13.88 2.32 -4.64
CA LEU A 329 13.38 3.49 -5.38
C LEU A 329 14.41 4.61 -5.54
N SER A 330 15.08 4.99 -4.45
CA SER A 330 16.09 6.05 -4.46
C SER A 330 17.06 5.93 -3.30
N THR A 331 18.30 6.32 -3.59
CA THR A 331 19.40 6.41 -2.63
C THR A 331 19.80 7.87 -2.55
N VAL A 332 19.67 8.46 -1.36
CA VAL A 332 20.20 9.79 -1.07
C VAL A 332 21.60 9.59 -0.53
N ASP A 333 22.58 10.06 -1.31
CA ASP A 333 23.95 10.14 -0.88
C ASP A 333 24.08 11.24 0.18
N LEU A 334 24.42 10.83 1.41
CA LEU A 334 24.67 11.70 2.54
C LEU A 334 26.17 11.75 2.88
N SER A 335 27.04 11.22 2.01
CA SER A 335 28.50 11.28 2.20
C SER A 335 29.02 12.70 2.31
N SER A 336 28.34 13.69 1.72
CA SER A 336 28.68 15.10 1.87
C SER A 336 28.28 15.69 3.24
N LEU A 337 27.43 15.00 4.00
CA LEU A 337 27.04 15.36 5.37
C LEU A 337 27.80 14.56 6.42
N GLN A 338 28.46 13.46 6.04
CA GLN A 338 29.60 12.99 6.80
C GLN A 338 30.62 14.12 6.76
N ASP A 339 30.87 14.78 7.90
CA ASP A 339 32.20 15.33 8.07
C ASP A 339 33.15 14.16 7.79
N GLY A 340 34.12 14.41 6.91
CA GLY A 340 35.11 13.39 6.65
C GLY A 340 35.65 12.98 8.01
N TYR A 341 35.75 11.68 8.25
CA TYR A 341 36.63 11.13 9.26
C TYR A 341 38.10 11.43 8.86
N GLU A 342 38.38 12.70 8.62
CA GLU A 342 39.57 13.36 8.13
C GLU A 342 39.63 14.66 8.94
N ALA A 343 40.04 14.49 10.19
CA ALA A 343 40.58 15.49 11.10
C ALA A 343 39.71 16.72 11.41
N ASN A 344 38.92 16.63 12.50
CA ASN A 344 38.68 17.71 13.48
C ASN A 344 38.57 19.16 12.94
N THR A 345 37.87 19.41 11.83
CA THR A 345 37.72 20.79 11.31
C THR A 345 36.87 21.69 12.21
N ASP A 346 36.26 21.11 13.23
CA ASP A 346 35.45 21.81 14.23
C ASP A 346 36.23 22.15 15.51
N GLU A 347 37.48 21.69 15.66
CA GLU A 347 38.39 22.16 16.72
C GLU A 347 39.04 23.50 16.33
N GLN A 348 38.43 24.60 16.79
CA GLN A 348 39.01 25.93 16.66
C GLN A 348 40.06 26.16 17.74
N THR A 349 41.34 26.13 17.36
CA THR A 349 42.43 26.47 18.28
C THR A 349 42.61 28.00 18.30
N LEU A 350 42.47 28.61 19.48
CA LEU A 350 42.87 30.00 19.70
C LEU A 350 44.37 30.05 20.03
N SER A 351 45.11 30.83 19.26
CA SER A 351 46.54 31.05 19.49
C SER A 351 46.85 32.55 19.50
N PHE A 352 47.71 32.98 20.42
CA PHE A 352 48.18 34.35 20.50
C PHE A 352 49.58 34.45 19.89
N ASN A 353 49.74 35.32 18.89
CA ASN A 353 51.04 35.63 18.31
C ASN A 353 51.62 36.88 18.99
N SER A 354 52.55 36.67 19.92
CA SER A 354 53.22 37.75 20.66
C SER A 354 54.13 38.64 19.80
N GLY A 355 54.49 38.22 18.58
CA GLY A 355 55.25 39.05 17.64
C GLY A 355 54.41 40.07 16.88
N THR A 356 53.10 39.83 16.76
CA THR A 356 52.17 40.71 16.03
C THR A 356 51.00 41.20 16.89
N ASN A 357 50.92 40.80 18.15
CA ASN A 357 49.80 41.06 19.07
C ASN A 357 48.42 40.66 18.52
N ASN A 358 48.35 39.58 17.73
CA ASN A 358 47.08 39.09 17.20
C ASN A 358 46.61 37.85 17.96
N LEU A 359 45.34 37.84 18.35
CA LEU A 359 44.64 36.61 18.74
C LEU A 359 44.01 36.00 17.50
N ILE A 360 44.43 34.78 17.16
CA ILE A 360 44.09 34.11 15.90
C ILE A 360 43.27 32.86 16.21
N ILE A 361 42.15 32.72 15.51
CA ILE A 361 41.38 31.46 15.44
C ILE A 361 41.91 30.68 14.23
N SER A 362 42.29 29.41 14.41
CA SER A 362 42.78 28.55 13.32
C SER A 362 41.79 28.52 12.14
N GLY A 363 42.20 29.05 10.98
CA GLY A 363 41.37 29.13 9.77
C GLY A 363 40.32 30.25 9.74
N GLY A 364 40.29 31.13 10.75
CA GLY A 364 39.32 32.21 10.90
C GLY A 364 39.92 33.62 10.89
N ASN A 365 39.16 34.58 11.42
CA ASN A 365 39.56 35.98 11.56
C ASN A 365 40.60 36.17 12.67
N SER A 366 41.48 37.15 12.51
CA SER A 366 42.39 37.62 13.58
C SER A 366 41.85 38.91 14.20
N VAL A 367 41.88 39.01 15.53
CA VAL A 367 41.65 40.26 16.24
C VAL A 367 43.00 40.91 16.52
N ASP A 368 43.18 42.11 15.99
CA ASP A 368 44.37 42.93 16.23
C ASP A 368 44.26 43.62 17.60
N LEU A 369 45.15 43.26 18.52
CA LEU A 369 45.24 43.82 19.87
C LEU A 369 46.38 44.84 19.99
N SER A 370 46.96 45.30 18.87
CA SER A 370 48.07 46.26 18.87
C SER A 370 47.73 47.60 19.51
N ALA A 371 46.45 47.96 19.62
CA ALA A 371 45.98 49.17 20.29
C ALA A 371 46.04 49.09 21.83
N LEU A 372 46.34 47.90 22.39
CA LEU A 372 46.46 47.68 23.84
C LEU A 372 47.91 47.64 24.33
N VAL A 373 48.88 48.07 23.51
CA VAL A 373 50.31 48.06 23.89
C VAL A 373 50.92 49.44 23.71
N ASN A 374 51.31 50.04 24.84
CA ASN A 374 52.08 51.28 25.04
C ASN A 374 51.73 52.44 24.08
N ASP A 375 50.72 53.23 24.43
CA ASP A 375 50.71 54.62 23.96
C ASP A 375 51.78 55.42 24.73
N ALA A 376 52.36 56.40 24.05
CA ALA A 376 53.55 57.10 24.52
C ALA A 376 53.22 58.20 25.56
N ASP A 377 52.10 58.10 26.28
CA ASP A 377 51.58 59.20 27.10
C ASP A 377 52.08 59.19 28.57
N ALA A 378 52.78 58.13 28.98
CA ALA A 378 53.41 57.98 30.29
C ALA A 378 52.42 58.09 31.48
N ASP A 379 51.13 57.82 31.28
CA ASP A 379 50.15 57.73 32.36
C ASP A 379 50.10 56.31 32.97
N ASN A 380 50.66 56.18 34.16
CA ASN A 380 50.78 54.89 34.86
C ASN A 380 49.46 54.31 35.41
N THR A 381 48.31 54.96 35.16
CA THR A 381 46.99 54.49 35.59
C THR A 381 46.23 53.66 34.54
N ASN A 382 46.70 53.64 33.29
CA ASN A 382 46.06 52.88 32.20
C ASN A 382 46.89 51.66 31.70
N GLU A 383 48.05 51.40 32.31
CA GLU A 383 48.96 50.33 31.92
C GLU A 383 48.68 49.00 32.66
N ILE A 384 48.88 47.87 31.98
CA ILE A 384 48.87 46.54 32.61
C ILE A 384 50.16 46.42 33.46
N GLN A 385 50.02 46.30 34.79
CA GLN A 385 51.17 46.24 35.70
C GLN A 385 51.67 44.81 35.92
N ASP A 386 52.99 44.64 35.84
CA ASP A 386 53.66 43.36 36.09
C ASP A 386 53.87 43.15 37.59
N ILE A 387 53.57 41.95 38.08
CA ILE A 387 53.81 41.52 39.46
C ILE A 387 55.00 40.56 39.47
N SER A 388 56.03 40.86 40.26
CA SER A 388 57.23 40.03 40.37
C SER A 388 57.65 39.79 41.83
N ILE A 389 58.24 38.63 42.08
CA ILE A 389 58.84 38.27 43.38
C ILE A 389 60.35 38.12 43.18
N SER A 390 61.14 38.83 43.99
CA SER A 390 62.59 38.70 44.03
C SER A 390 63.07 38.61 45.48
N GLY A 391 63.61 37.46 45.86
CA GLY A 391 63.91 37.16 47.27
C GLY A 391 62.62 37.06 48.08
N ASN A 392 62.53 37.84 49.16
CA ASN A 392 61.32 37.92 50.00
C ASN A 392 60.43 39.11 49.65
N ASP A 393 60.77 39.87 48.60
CA ASP A 393 60.05 41.08 48.23
C ASP A 393 59.09 40.82 47.07
N LEU A 394 57.81 41.07 47.30
CA LEU A 394 56.79 41.18 46.27
C LEU A 394 56.76 42.64 45.77
N THR A 395 57.03 42.83 44.48
CA THR A 395 57.03 44.14 43.82
C THR A 395 56.01 44.18 42.68
N ILE A 396 55.32 45.30 42.58
CA ILE A 396 54.49 45.64 41.42
C ILE A 396 55.27 46.69 40.63
N SER A 397 55.36 46.57 39.31
CA SER A 397 56.06 47.54 38.46
C SER A 397 55.52 48.96 38.70
N ASN A 398 56.37 49.88 39.19
CA ASN A 398 56.05 51.25 39.61
C ASN A 398 55.20 51.40 40.90
N GLY A 399 55.02 50.33 41.69
CA GLY A 399 54.32 50.33 42.99
C GLY A 399 55.24 50.10 44.21
N SER A 400 54.64 50.05 45.40
CA SER A 400 55.35 49.79 46.66
C SER A 400 55.82 48.33 46.78
N THR A 401 56.99 48.12 47.37
CA THR A 401 57.51 46.79 47.73
C THR A 401 56.91 46.31 49.06
N VAL A 402 56.43 45.07 49.10
CA VAL A 402 56.01 44.38 50.33
C VAL A 402 56.99 43.26 50.63
N SER A 403 57.74 43.37 51.73
CA SER A 403 58.63 42.32 52.23
C SER A 403 57.84 41.26 53.01
N LEU A 404 57.95 40.01 52.59
CA LEU A 404 57.32 38.84 53.22
C LEU A 404 58.22 38.33 54.37
N PRO A 405 57.68 37.99 55.56
CA PRO A 405 58.48 37.51 56.68
C PRO A 405 59.15 36.17 56.36
N SER A 406 60.46 36.06 56.60
CA SER A 406 61.21 34.81 56.40
C SER A 406 61.00 33.85 57.57
N ILE A 407 60.61 32.60 57.30
CA ILE A 407 60.66 31.52 58.30
C ILE A 407 62.08 30.97 58.33
N GLY A 408 62.80 31.16 59.45
CA GLY A 408 64.14 30.60 59.64
C GLY A 408 64.06 29.10 59.93
N VAL A 409 64.53 28.25 59.01
CA VAL A 409 64.72 26.82 59.25
C VAL A 409 66.20 26.49 59.13
N SER A 410 66.79 26.00 60.21
CA SER A 410 68.17 25.52 60.27
C SER A 410 68.20 23.99 60.42
N TYR A 411 69.15 23.38 59.73
CA TYR A 411 69.36 21.94 59.70
C TYR A 411 70.76 21.67 60.26
N VAL A 412 70.83 21.02 61.43
CA VAL A 412 72.09 20.73 62.11
C VAL A 412 72.30 19.22 62.30
N ASN A 413 73.56 18.80 62.24
CA ASN A 413 73.93 17.40 62.41
C ASN A 413 73.70 16.92 63.85
N LEU A 414 73.71 15.61 64.07
CA LEU A 414 73.65 15.04 65.41
C LEU A 414 75.05 14.55 65.81
N PHE A 415 75.56 14.99 66.96
CA PHE A 415 76.73 14.39 67.58
C PHE A 415 76.31 13.21 68.46
N GLU A 416 77.05 12.10 68.35
CA GLU A 416 76.74 10.84 69.01
C GLU A 416 77.36 10.78 70.41
N TYR A 417 76.60 10.31 71.38
CA TYR A 417 77.03 10.20 72.78
C TYR A 417 76.59 8.87 73.38
N SER A 418 77.37 8.37 74.34
CA SER A 418 77.02 7.18 75.11
C SER A 418 77.32 7.36 76.60
N LEU A 419 76.38 6.94 77.44
CA LEU A 419 76.50 6.93 78.89
C LEU A 419 76.65 5.49 79.39
N ALA A 420 77.76 5.21 80.09
CA ALA A 420 78.09 3.86 80.54
C ALA A 420 77.10 3.32 81.58
N SER A 421 76.58 4.17 82.47
CA SER A 421 75.62 3.82 83.51
C SER A 421 74.50 4.86 83.61
N VAL A 422 73.25 4.40 83.68
CA VAL A 422 72.04 5.22 83.84
C VAL A 422 71.32 4.80 85.13
N THR A 423 70.85 5.77 85.89
CA THR A 423 70.09 5.54 87.13
C THR A 423 68.70 6.18 87.01
N SER A 424 67.90 6.10 88.08
CA SER A 424 66.60 6.76 88.14
C SER A 424 66.65 8.29 88.26
N THR A 425 67.82 8.90 88.06
CA THR A 425 68.03 10.35 88.04
C THR A 425 68.42 10.77 86.63
N MET A 426 67.71 11.76 86.05
CA MET A 426 68.08 12.36 84.76
C MET A 426 69.53 12.80 84.74
N THR A 427 70.31 12.13 83.90
CA THR A 427 71.75 12.38 83.74
C THR A 427 72.01 12.82 82.31
N LYS A 428 72.82 13.86 82.13
CA LYS A 428 73.21 14.37 80.82
C LYS A 428 74.03 13.30 80.09
N MET A 429 73.65 13.00 78.85
CA MET A 429 74.43 12.15 77.96
C MET A 429 75.49 12.97 77.21
N GLY A 430 75.13 14.17 76.77
CA GLY A 430 76.03 15.13 76.11
C GLY A 430 75.27 16.20 75.33
N ASP A 431 76.05 17.13 74.78
CA ASP A 431 75.60 18.28 73.99
C ASP A 431 75.55 17.84 72.52
N VAL A 432 74.38 17.45 72.06
CA VAL A 432 74.20 16.77 70.77
C VAL A 432 74.37 17.69 69.56
N ASN A 433 74.18 19.01 69.69
CA ASN A 433 74.71 20.06 68.79
C ASN A 433 74.40 21.45 69.36
N ASN A 434 74.74 22.52 68.63
CA ASN A 434 74.34 23.89 68.93
C ASN A 434 73.52 24.49 67.76
N PHE A 435 72.73 25.52 68.06
CA PHE A 435 72.07 26.35 67.06
C PHE A 435 72.06 27.82 67.47
N THR A 436 71.79 28.72 66.53
CA THR A 436 71.64 30.14 66.81
C THR A 436 70.17 30.53 66.65
N LYS A 437 69.56 31.06 67.71
CA LYS A 437 68.26 31.77 67.65
C LYS A 437 68.53 33.22 67.26
N VAL A 438 67.84 33.72 66.23
CA VAL A 438 68.15 35.03 65.61
C VAL A 438 67.38 36.18 66.28
N ASP A 439 66.10 35.99 66.59
CA ASP A 439 65.22 37.02 67.14
C ASP A 439 64.83 36.70 68.58
N GLU A 440 64.94 37.68 69.47
CA GLU A 440 64.55 37.56 70.88
C GLU A 440 63.09 37.11 71.07
N ASN A 441 62.20 37.55 70.17
CA ASN A 441 60.75 37.39 70.30
C ASN A 441 60.15 36.19 69.54
N SER A 442 60.99 35.31 69.00
CA SER A 442 60.54 34.10 68.31
C SER A 442 60.44 32.90 69.26
N LEU A 443 59.67 31.88 68.88
CA LEU A 443 59.66 30.58 69.54
C LEU A 443 60.45 29.59 68.70
N VAL A 444 61.32 28.80 69.33
CA VAL A 444 62.12 27.80 68.60
C VAL A 444 61.51 26.42 68.76
N GLU A 445 61.20 25.76 67.65
CA GLU A 445 60.88 24.33 67.62
C GLU A 445 62.14 23.55 67.25
N ILE A 446 62.51 22.59 68.10
CA ILE A 446 63.61 21.67 67.82
C ILE A 446 63.00 20.29 67.61
N THR A 447 63.29 19.70 66.46
CA THR A 447 62.95 18.31 66.13
C THR A 447 64.24 17.53 65.94
N MET A 448 64.54 16.61 66.85
CA MET A 448 65.65 15.66 66.72
C MET A 448 65.12 14.28 66.32
N THR A 449 65.64 13.72 65.24
CA THR A 449 65.38 12.32 64.87
C THR A 449 66.67 11.51 65.00
N ALA A 450 66.70 10.53 65.89
CA ALA A 450 67.90 9.77 66.22
C ALA A 450 67.58 8.33 66.61
N HIS A 451 68.56 7.43 66.52
CA HIS A 451 68.46 6.12 67.14
C HIS A 451 68.90 6.22 68.60
N LEU A 452 67.99 5.89 69.51
CA LEU A 452 68.26 5.79 70.92
C LEU A 452 68.31 4.32 71.32
N LYS A 453 69.23 4.00 72.23
CA LYS A 453 69.45 2.65 72.73
C LYS A 453 69.73 2.67 74.21
N ILE A 454 69.31 1.61 74.89
CA ILE A 454 69.81 1.25 76.21
C ILE A 454 70.24 -0.23 76.18
N GLY A 455 71.51 -0.49 76.48
CA GLY A 455 72.10 -1.83 76.34
C GLY A 455 71.51 -2.86 77.30
N SER A 456 71.38 -2.53 78.59
CA SER A 456 70.67 -3.35 79.57
C SER A 456 69.98 -2.47 80.61
N MET A 457 68.87 -2.94 81.20
CA MET A 457 68.28 -2.27 82.36
C MET A 457 67.47 -3.22 83.24
N THR A 458 67.28 -2.82 84.49
CA THR A 458 66.44 -3.52 85.48
C THR A 458 65.09 -2.83 85.74
N GLY A 459 64.85 -1.68 85.09
CA GLY A 459 63.62 -0.88 85.16
C GLY A 459 62.57 -1.22 84.10
N THR A 460 61.44 -0.51 84.11
CA THR A 460 60.34 -0.72 83.15
C THR A 460 60.50 0.06 81.84
N ALA A 461 61.19 1.20 81.85
CA ALA A 461 61.53 1.96 80.64
C ALA A 461 62.73 2.91 80.88
N ALA A 462 63.45 3.30 79.84
CA ALA A 462 64.43 4.37 79.87
C ALA A 462 63.84 5.61 79.20
N VAL A 463 63.85 6.75 79.89
CA VAL A 463 63.34 8.02 79.37
C VAL A 463 64.51 8.86 78.87
N PHE A 464 64.40 9.33 77.64
CA PHE A 464 65.32 10.28 77.04
C PHE A 464 64.63 11.64 76.91
N GLU A 465 65.35 12.71 77.22
CA GLU A 465 64.82 14.07 77.21
C GLU A 465 65.73 15.03 76.46
N LEU A 466 65.14 15.78 75.53
CA LEU A 466 65.80 16.88 74.85
C LEU A 466 65.68 18.16 75.69
N ARG A 467 66.82 18.82 75.89
CA ARG A 467 66.93 20.09 76.62
C ARG A 467 67.72 21.11 75.80
N VAL A 468 67.62 22.37 76.20
CA VAL A 468 68.43 23.45 75.65
C VAL A 468 69.14 24.16 76.80
N ASP A 469 70.46 24.32 76.69
CA ASP A 469 71.34 24.88 77.73
C ASP A 469 71.07 24.27 79.13
N ASP A 470 71.13 22.93 79.21
CA ASP A 470 70.87 22.10 80.39
C ASP A 470 69.46 22.26 81.00
N THR A 471 68.60 23.04 80.35
CA THR A 471 67.31 23.46 80.87
C THR A 471 66.18 22.77 80.12
N GLN A 472 65.21 22.24 80.88
CA GLN A 472 63.99 21.67 80.31
C GLN A 472 63.13 22.77 79.70
N SER A 473 62.42 22.48 78.61
CA SER A 473 61.51 23.45 78.01
C SER A 473 60.46 23.93 79.02
N SER A 474 60.24 25.24 79.05
CA SER A 474 59.25 25.91 79.89
C SER A 474 57.80 25.61 79.49
N ILE A 475 57.59 25.08 78.28
CA ILE A 475 56.27 24.74 77.74
C ILE A 475 55.88 23.32 78.16
N ALA A 476 56.72 22.33 77.85
CA ALA A 476 56.55 20.93 78.25
C ALA A 476 57.87 20.14 78.16
N PRO A 477 58.07 19.10 78.99
CA PRO A 477 59.18 18.15 78.84
C PRO A 477 59.19 17.49 77.46
N VAL A 478 60.30 17.57 76.74
CA VAL A 478 60.47 16.95 75.42
C VAL A 478 61.06 15.56 75.60
N GLN A 479 60.20 14.57 75.86
CA GLN A 479 60.62 13.24 76.29
C GLN A 479 60.11 12.11 75.39
N THR A 480 60.89 11.03 75.33
CA THR A 480 60.46 9.73 74.79
C THR A 480 60.94 8.62 75.71
N SER A 481 60.31 7.44 75.63
CA SER A 481 60.70 6.30 76.46
C SER A 481 60.91 5.04 75.64
N LEU A 482 62.02 4.34 75.90
CA LEU A 482 62.28 2.99 75.43
C LEU A 482 61.78 2.02 76.48
N LYS A 483 60.77 1.21 76.15
CA LYS A 483 60.20 0.23 77.08
C LYS A 483 61.16 -0.93 77.29
N ALA A 484 60.96 -1.70 78.36
CA ALA A 484 61.76 -2.89 78.63
C ALA A 484 61.83 -3.90 77.46
N SER A 485 60.82 -3.94 76.59
CA SER A 485 60.81 -4.80 75.40
C SER A 485 61.75 -4.34 74.28
N GLN A 486 62.35 -3.16 74.39
CA GLN A 486 63.24 -2.53 73.39
C GLN A 486 64.68 -2.42 73.90
N ILE A 487 64.98 -3.04 75.05
CA ILE A 487 66.34 -3.06 75.61
C ILE A 487 67.24 -3.87 74.68
N GLY A 488 68.40 -3.30 74.32
CA GLY A 488 69.36 -3.89 73.39
C GLY A 488 69.14 -3.51 71.92
N ASP A 489 67.98 -2.96 71.58
CA ASP A 489 67.65 -2.50 70.22
C ASP A 489 68.10 -1.05 69.97
N ASP A 490 68.41 -0.73 68.72
CA ASP A 490 68.63 0.64 68.24
C ASP A 490 67.32 1.22 67.70
N VAL A 491 66.59 1.95 68.54
CA VAL A 491 65.23 2.42 68.23
C VAL A 491 65.26 3.83 67.64
N LEU A 492 64.78 3.98 66.40
CA LEU A 492 64.58 5.30 65.79
C LEU A 492 63.43 6.03 66.49
N VAL A 493 63.71 7.22 66.99
CA VAL A 493 62.75 8.09 67.66
C VAL A 493 62.87 9.51 67.15
N THR A 494 61.74 10.23 67.17
CA THR A 494 61.69 11.67 66.91
C THR A 494 61.23 12.38 68.19
N LEU A 495 62.02 13.34 68.63
CA LEU A 495 61.76 14.22 69.77
C LEU A 495 61.53 15.62 69.23
N THR A 496 60.31 16.14 69.37
CA THR A 496 59.95 17.49 68.95
C THR A 496 59.43 18.29 70.13
N GLY A 497 59.94 19.49 70.32
CA GLY A 497 59.40 20.42 71.31
C GLY A 497 59.78 21.86 71.06
N PHE A 498 59.08 22.73 71.77
CA PHE A 498 59.23 24.18 71.65
C PHE A 498 60.00 24.73 72.85
N PHE A 499 60.91 25.65 72.59
CA PHE A 499 61.77 26.28 73.58
C PHE A 499 61.65 27.79 73.48
N ASP A 500 61.27 28.40 74.59
CA ASP A 500 61.26 29.85 74.78
C ASP A 500 62.55 30.24 75.53
N ILE A 501 63.54 30.68 74.76
CA ILE A 501 64.91 30.98 75.19
C ILE A 501 65.33 32.35 74.65
N SER A 502 66.35 33.00 75.19
CA SER A 502 66.83 34.28 74.64
C SER A 502 67.40 34.12 73.22
N ALA A 503 67.57 35.20 72.45
CA ALA A 503 68.37 35.14 71.22
C ALA A 503 69.85 34.85 71.54
N GLY A 504 70.54 34.12 70.67
CA GLY A 504 71.93 33.72 70.89
C GLY A 504 72.25 32.32 70.38
N VAL A 505 73.47 31.86 70.69
CA VAL A 505 73.90 30.48 70.43
C VAL A 505 73.56 29.61 71.63
N HIS A 506 72.84 28.52 71.38
CA HIS A 506 72.34 27.61 72.39
C HIS A 506 72.78 26.17 72.12
N GLY A 507 73.09 25.44 73.18
CA GLY A 507 73.39 24.01 73.15
C GLY A 507 72.11 23.18 73.21
N ILE A 508 72.04 22.13 72.39
CA ILE A 508 71.00 21.12 72.40
C ILE A 508 71.55 19.94 73.16
N ASP A 509 70.87 19.56 74.24
CA ASP A 509 71.35 18.55 75.16
C ASP A 509 70.43 17.34 75.20
N LEU A 510 71.00 16.15 75.35
CA LEU A 510 70.23 14.94 75.57
C LEU A 510 70.49 14.37 76.95
N TYR A 511 69.41 14.07 77.67
CA TYR A 511 69.43 13.45 78.99
C TYR A 511 68.81 12.06 78.94
N CYS A 512 69.23 11.18 79.85
CA CYS A 512 68.64 9.86 80.02
C CYS A 512 68.48 9.50 81.50
N GLN A 513 67.38 8.82 81.84
CA GLN A 513 67.16 8.15 83.12
C GLN A 513 66.43 6.82 82.93
N THR A 514 66.48 5.95 83.93
CA THR A 514 65.62 4.77 84.00
C THR A 514 64.39 5.04 84.85
N TRP A 515 63.23 4.58 84.40
CA TRP A 515 61.97 4.57 85.15
C TRP A 515 62.01 3.40 86.15
N ALA A 516 62.58 3.68 87.33
CA ALA A 516 63.01 2.72 88.35
C ALA A 516 64.19 1.81 87.92
N GLY A 517 64.99 1.33 88.88
CA GLY A 517 66.16 0.47 88.60
C GLY A 517 67.37 1.21 88.03
N THR A 518 68.36 0.45 87.53
CA THR A 518 69.58 0.93 86.85
C THR A 518 69.69 0.34 85.44
N GLY A 519 70.44 1.00 84.57
CA GLY A 519 70.77 0.52 83.23
C GLY A 519 72.20 0.86 82.80
N THR A 520 72.65 0.26 81.71
CA THR A 520 73.98 0.46 81.13
C THR A 520 73.92 0.62 79.62
N GLY A 521 74.89 1.36 79.07
CA GLY A 521 75.04 1.54 77.63
C GLY A 521 73.89 2.30 76.99
N ALA A 522 73.48 3.42 77.57
CA ALA A 522 72.56 4.32 76.89
C ALA A 522 73.31 5.08 75.81
N SER A 523 72.82 5.11 74.58
CA SER A 523 73.48 5.82 73.49
C SER A 523 72.50 6.51 72.56
N VAL A 524 72.95 7.59 71.96
CA VAL A 524 72.31 8.28 70.85
C VAL A 524 73.24 8.22 69.65
N ASN A 525 72.73 7.73 68.52
CA ASN A 525 73.47 7.71 67.27
C ASN A 525 72.60 8.15 66.09
N SER A 526 73.28 8.47 64.99
CA SER A 526 72.69 9.02 63.78
C SER A 526 72.16 7.96 62.81
N GLY A 527 72.32 6.67 63.09
CA GLY A 527 71.73 5.58 62.30
C GLY A 527 72.17 5.47 60.83
N ASN A 528 73.36 5.95 60.45
CA ASN A 528 73.85 6.02 59.06
C ASN A 528 72.98 6.86 58.10
N PHE A 529 72.07 7.70 58.58
CA PHE A 529 71.35 8.65 57.74
C PHE A 529 72.27 9.85 57.40
N PHE A 530 72.48 10.11 56.11
CA PHE A 530 73.34 11.21 55.62
C PHE A 530 72.83 12.59 56.07
N GLY A 531 73.47 13.21 57.06
CA GLY A 531 73.44 14.65 57.38
C GLY A 531 72.11 15.26 57.86
N ASN A 532 72.19 16.18 58.82
CA ASN A 532 71.13 17.05 59.35
C ASN A 532 69.89 16.36 59.95
N GLN A 533 70.02 15.91 61.20
CA GLN A 533 69.01 15.14 61.92
C GLN A 533 68.27 15.93 63.00
N ILE A 534 68.78 17.12 63.28
CA ILE A 534 68.11 18.09 64.11
C ILE A 534 67.65 19.23 63.21
N VAL A 535 66.34 19.46 63.21
CA VAL A 535 65.72 20.60 62.55
C VAL A 535 65.35 21.62 63.61
N VAL A 536 65.84 22.83 63.45
CA VAL A 536 65.51 23.97 64.30
C VAL A 536 64.70 24.95 63.47
N LYS A 537 63.47 25.23 63.89
CA LYS A 537 62.60 26.22 63.24
C LYS A 537 62.34 27.37 64.19
N GLU A 538 62.47 28.57 63.66
CA GLU A 538 62.22 29.80 64.39
C GLU A 538 60.88 30.39 63.93
N TYR A 539 59.90 30.42 64.84
CA TYR A 539 58.57 30.95 64.59
C TYR A 539 58.45 32.35 65.18
N TYR A 540 58.23 33.34 64.33
CA TYR A 540 57.99 34.71 64.79
C TYR A 540 56.58 34.81 65.36
N ALA A 541 56.48 35.15 66.64
CA ALA A 541 55.21 35.54 67.22
C ALA A 541 54.88 36.94 66.67
N ASN A 542 54.00 36.96 65.65
CA ASN A 542 53.41 38.11 64.93
C ASN A 542 53.99 38.35 63.53
N TYR A 543 53.30 37.81 62.52
CA TYR A 543 52.59 38.63 61.52
C TYR A 543 51.27 37.95 61.15
#